data_AF-A0A954QRI3-F1
#
_entry.id   AF-A0A954QRI3-F1
#
_cell.length_a   1.000
_cell.length_b   1.000
_cell.length_c   1.000
_cell.angle_alpha   90.00
_cell.angle_beta   90.00
_cell.angle_gamma   90.00
#
_symmetry.space_group_name_H-M   'P 1'
#
loop_
_entity.id
_entity.type
_entity.pdbx_description
1 polymer ?
#
loop_
_entity_poly.entity_id
_entity_poly.type
_entity_poly.pdbx_seq_one_letter_code
_entity_poly.pdbx_strand_id
1 'polypeptide(L)' 'YQRLLLDVLQGDASLFARSDEVELAWQIIDPIIAAWRSPAAPIMHTYPVAGWGPEASSEWMAKDNRTWFDVCPVIN' A
#
# COMPACT_ATOMS: atom_id res chain seq x y z
N TYR A 1 11.62 -1.86 -16.53
CA TYR A 1 11.05 -2.99 -17.30
C TYR A 1 12.10 -3.94 -17.88
N GLN A 2 13.28 -3.48 -18.28
CA GLN A 2 14.33 -4.34 -18.86
C GLN A 2 14.63 -5.61 -18.05
N ARG A 3 14.67 -5.53 -16.72
CA ARG A 3 14.91 -6.69 -15.84
C ARG A 3 13.81 -7.76 -15.94
N LEU A 4 12.54 -7.37 -15.78
CA LEU A 4 11.41 -8.30 -15.88
C LEU A 4 11.34 -9.00 -17.25
N LEU A 5 11.68 -8.29 -18.32
CA LEU A 5 11.71 -8.88 -19.67
C LEU A 5 12.84 -9.90 -19.83
N LEU A 6 14.02 -9.63 -19.26
CA LEU A 6 15.12 -10.58 -19.24
C LEU A 6 14.76 -11.83 -18.44
N ASP A 7 14.11 -11.66 -17.29
CA ASP A 7 13.71 -12.78 -16.42
C ASP A 7 12.69 -13.70 -17.12
N VAL A 8 11.75 -13.15 -17.90
CA VAL A 8 10.83 -13.94 -18.75
C VAL A 8 11.59 -14.77 -19.79
N LEU A 9 12.57 -14.18 -20.47
CA LEU A 9 13.38 -14.88 -21.47
C LEU A 9 14.26 -15.98 -20.85
N GLN A 10 14.66 -15.81 -19.59
CA GLN A 10 15.45 -16.77 -18.81
C GLN A 10 14.59 -17.80 -18.07
N GLY A 11 13.26 -17.65 -18.08
CA GLY A 11 12.34 -18.52 -17.35
C GLY A 11 12.39 -18.31 -15.82
N ASP A 12 12.90 -17.18 -15.35
CA ASP A 12 12.94 -16.82 -13.94
C ASP A 12 11.64 -16.10 -13.53
N ALA A 13 10.85 -16.76 -12.69
CA ALA A 13 9.57 -16.26 -12.21
C ALA A 13 9.66 -15.54 -10.85
N SER A 14 10.85 -15.37 -10.27
CA SER A 14 11.02 -14.87 -8.88
C SER A 14 10.50 -13.46 -8.61
N LEU A 15 10.43 -12.60 -9.64
CA LEU A 15 9.91 -11.24 -9.55
C LEU A 15 8.45 -11.09 -10.03
N PHE A 16 7.77 -12.21 -10.29
CA PHE A 16 6.38 -12.22 -10.72
C PHE A 16 5.50 -12.70 -9.56
N ALA A 17 4.41 -11.96 -9.30
CA ALA A 17 3.42 -12.40 -8.33
C ALA A 17 2.78 -13.70 -8.82
N ARG A 18 2.64 -14.66 -7.92
CA ARG A 18 1.97 -15.94 -8.24
C ARG A 18 0.46 -15.79 -8.19
N SER A 19 -0.27 -16.67 -8.88
CA SER A 19 -1.75 -16.60 -8.95
C SER A 19 -2.40 -16.68 -7.57
N ASP A 20 -1.91 -17.59 -6.72
CA ASP A 20 -2.38 -17.78 -5.35
C ASP A 20 -2.13 -16.54 -4.47
N GLU A 21 -0.96 -15.91 -4.60
CA GLU A 21 -0.65 -14.66 -3.90
C GLU A 21 -1.55 -13.50 -4.34
N VAL A 22 -1.84 -13.40 -5.63
CA VAL A 22 -2.74 -12.39 -6.18
C VAL A 22 -4.17 -12.60 -5.68
N GLU A 23 -4.67 -13.85 -5.67
CA GLU A 23 -5.99 -14.18 -5.14
C GLU A 23 -6.12 -13.81 -3.65
N LEU A 24 -5.10 -14.12 -2.84
CA LEU A 24 -5.07 -13.73 -1.43
C LEU A 24 -5.02 -12.21 -1.23
N ALA A 25 -4.24 -11.48 -2.05
CA ALA A 25 -4.22 -10.02 -2.01
C ALA A 25 -5.62 -9.44 -2.30
N TRP A 26 -6.33 -9.99 -3.28
CA TRP A 26 -7.69 -9.57 -3.60
C TRP A 26 -8.69 -9.87 -2.48
N GLN A 27 -8.57 -11.01 -1.79
CA GLN A 27 -9.41 -11.31 -0.62
C GLN A 27 -9.29 -10.26 0.50
N ILE A 28 -8.16 -9.56 0.59
CA ILE A 28 -7.95 -8.46 1.56
C ILE A 28 -8.53 -7.13 1.03
N ILE A 29 -8.35 -6.84 -0.25
CA ILE A 29 -8.74 -5.54 -0.85
C ILE A 29 -10.24 -5.46 -1.16
N ASP A 30 -10.87 -6.55 -1.60
CA ASP A 30 -12.28 -6.56 -1.99
C ASP A 30 -13.24 -6.08 -0.88
N PRO A 31 -13.10 -6.52 0.39
CA PRO A 31 -13.91 -6.01 1.49
C PRO A 31 -13.74 -4.50 1.71
N ILE A 32 -12.53 -3.96 1.53
CA ILE A 32 -12.24 -2.53 1.67
C ILE A 32 -13.01 -1.77 0.58
N ILE A 33 -12.91 -2.20 -0.68
CA ILE A 33 -13.64 -1.58 -1.80
C ILE A 33 -15.15 -1.65 -1.57
N ALA A 34 -15.67 -2.79 -1.12
CA ALA A 34 -17.09 -2.97 -0.82
C ALA A 34 -17.57 -1.99 0.27
N ALA A 35 -16.78 -1.80 1.34
CA ALA A 35 -17.09 -0.84 2.39
C ALA A 35 -17.18 0.59 1.87
N TRP A 36 -16.24 1.01 1.01
CA TRP A 36 -16.24 2.34 0.38
C TRP A 36 -17.39 2.57 -0.60
N ARG A 37 -17.97 1.51 -1.19
CA ARG A 37 -19.17 1.60 -2.05
C ARG A 37 -20.48 1.60 -1.26
N SER A 38 -20.43 1.25 0.02
CA SER A 38 -21.62 1.16 0.86
C SER A 38 -22.06 2.54 1.38
N PRO A 39 -23.32 2.70 1.80
CA PRO A 39 -23.76 3.92 2.49
C PRO A 39 -23.02 4.21 3.80
N ALA A 40 -22.31 3.22 4.35
CA ALA A 40 -21.49 3.34 5.55
C ALA A 40 -20.01 3.68 5.22
N ALA A 41 -19.74 4.17 4.00
CA ALA A 41 -18.40 4.59 3.60
C ALA A 41 -17.82 5.59 4.63
N PRO A 42 -16.54 5.44 4.99
CA PRO A 42 -15.91 6.35 5.94
C PRO A 42 -15.75 7.76 5.35
N ILE A 43 -15.52 8.74 6.23
CA ILE A 43 -15.29 10.13 5.83
C ILE A 43 -14.03 10.21 4.96
N MET A 44 -14.13 10.90 3.83
CA MET A 44 -12.97 11.18 2.98
C MET A 44 -12.13 12.31 3.57
N HIS A 45 -10.90 12.00 3.95
CA HIS A 45 -9.95 12.99 4.44
C HIS A 45 -9.28 13.74 3.29
N THR A 46 -9.00 15.02 3.49
CA THR A 46 -8.27 15.87 2.54
C THR A 46 -6.88 16.21 3.09
N TYR A 47 -5.97 16.58 2.20
CA TYR A 47 -4.61 16.98 2.56
C TYR A 47 -4.08 17.99 1.53
N PRO A 48 -3.14 18.87 1.93
CA PRO A 48 -2.57 19.85 1.01
C PRO A 48 -1.71 19.18 -0.06
N VAL A 49 -1.65 19.80 -1.24
CA VAL A 49 -0.74 19.39 -2.31
C VAL A 49 0.71 19.43 -1.79
N ALA A 50 1.51 18.42 -2.14
CA ALA A 50 2.87 18.20 -1.63
C ALA A 50 2.98 17.94 -0.10
N GLY A 51 1.86 17.65 0.57
CA GLY A 51 1.85 17.11 1.93
C GLY A 51 2.05 15.59 1.97
N TRP A 52 2.35 15.07 3.16
CA TRP A 52 2.53 13.64 3.43
C TRP A 52 1.22 12.84 3.58
N GLY A 53 0.07 13.49 3.39
CA GLY A 53 -1.25 12.90 3.57
C GLY A 53 -2.05 13.61 4.67
N PRO A 54 -3.25 13.08 4.99
CA PRO A 54 -4.13 13.68 6.00
C PRO A 54 -3.61 13.46 7.43
N GLU A 55 -3.93 14.39 8.33
CA GLU A 55 -3.55 14.32 9.76
C GLU A 55 -4.03 13.02 10.43
N ALA A 56 -5.20 12.52 10.02
CA ALA A 56 -5.76 11.24 10.47
C ALA A 56 -4.82 10.05 10.28
N SER A 57 -3.92 10.08 9.29
CA SER A 57 -2.90 9.05 9.08
C SER A 57 -1.85 9.04 10.20
N SER A 58 -1.36 10.22 10.58
CA SER A 58 -0.37 10.37 11.65
C SER A 58 -0.99 10.08 13.02
N GLU A 59 -2.23 10.54 13.25
CA GLU A 59 -2.98 10.21 14.47
C GLU A 59 -3.21 8.71 14.62
N TRP A 60 -3.50 8.00 13.52
CA TRP A 60 -3.68 6.55 13.54
C TRP A 60 -2.40 5.83 13.95
N MET A 61 -1.24 6.21 13.41
CA MET A 61 0.06 5.67 13.84
C MET A 61 0.37 5.97 15.31
N ALA A 62 0.06 7.20 15.76
CA ALA A 62 0.31 7.62 17.14
C ALA A 62 -0.49 6.80 18.17
N LYS A 63 -1.68 6.31 17.83
CA LYS A 63 -2.47 5.39 18.68
C LYS A 63 -1.71 4.10 19.00
N ASP A 64 -0.85 3.66 18.09
CA ASP A 64 0.00 2.48 18.25
C ASP A 64 1.42 2.82 18.71
N ASN A 65 1.66 4.04 19.23
CA ASN A 65 2.99 4.55 19.60
C ASN A 65 4.01 4.48 18.45
N ARG A 66 3.56 4.70 17.21
CA ARG A 66 4.42 4.70 16.00
C ARG A 66 4.36 6.06 15.32
N THR A 67 5.38 6.33 14.50
CA THR A 67 5.44 7.48 13.60
C THR A 67 5.84 7.00 12.20
N TRP A 68 5.43 7.74 11.18
CA TRP A 68 5.97 7.55 9.83
C TRP A 68 7.46 7.92 9.80
N PHE A 69 8.21 7.28 8.90
CA PHE A 69 9.60 7.63 8.66
C PHE A 69 9.65 8.65 7.53
N ASP A 70 9.79 9.93 7.90
CA ASP A 70 9.75 11.04 6.93
C ASP A 70 11.10 11.27 6.22
N VAL A 71 12.15 10.58 6.66
CA VAL A 71 13.48 10.56 6.05
C VAL A 71 14.07 9.16 6.12
N CYS A 72 14.86 8.80 5.10
CA CYS A 72 15.67 7.59 5.14
C CYS A 72 16.62 7.70 6.34
N PRO A 73 16.53 6.81 7.36
CA PRO A 73 17.46 6.85 8.47
C PRO A 73 18.85 6.57 7.92
N VAL A 74 19.74 7.56 7.98
CA VAL A 74 21.16 7.31 7.79
C VAL A 74 21.59 6.50 9.00
N ILE A 75 21.64 5.19 8.83
CA ILE A 75 22.28 4.26 9.75
C ILE A 75 23.77 4.61 9.75
N ASN A 76 24.22 5.31 10.80
CA ASN A 76 25.63 5.49 11.13
C ASN A 76 26.20 4.21 11.75
#